data_AF-T0HB80-F1
#
_entry.id   AF-T0HB80-F1
#
_cell.length_a   1.000
_cell.length_b   1.000
_cell.length_c   1.000
_cell.angle_alpha   90.00
_cell.angle_beta   90.00
_cell.angle_gamma   90.00
#
_symmetry.space_group_name_H-M   'P 1'
#
loop_
_entity.id
_entity.type
_entity.pdbx_description
1 polymer ?
#
loop_
_entity_poly.entity_id
_entity_poly.type
_entity_poly.pdbx_seq_one_letter_code
_entity_poly.pdbx_strand_id
1 'polypeptide(L)' 'MSIETFRSSEVSKRFGFYYDKAMAHPIAVERDGAVLVVMLSAAEYERLARLDHIALAPEELSEAAFNAIANAQPVAEPD' A
#
# COMPACT_ATOMS: atom_id res chain seq x y z
N MET A 1 -7.88 -2.53 -7.32
CA MET A 1 -6.55 -3.00 -7.73
C MET A 1 -6.30 -4.32 -7.04
N SER A 2 -5.90 -5.39 -7.75
CA SER A 2 -5.55 -6.67 -7.11
C SER A 2 -4.03 -6.72 -6.94
N ILE A 3 -3.57 -7.04 -5.72
CA ILE A 3 -2.14 -7.26 -5.48
C ILE A 3 -1.71 -8.58 -6.13
N GLU A 4 -0.59 -8.57 -6.86
CA GLU A 4 -0.04 -9.80 -7.43
C GLU A 4 0.41 -10.74 -6.31
N THR A 5 0.05 -12.02 -6.40
CA THR A 5 0.28 -13.01 -5.35
C THR A 5 1.22 -14.12 -5.83
N PHE A 6 2.21 -14.45 -5.02
CA PHE A 6 3.23 -15.48 -5.31
C PHE A 6 3.36 -16.47 -4.16
N ARG A 7 3.71 -17.72 -4.48
CA ARG A 7 3.95 -18.75 -3.45
C ARG A 7 5.22 -18.45 -2.66
N SER A 8 5.20 -18.68 -1.36
CA SER A 8 6.37 -18.51 -0.49
C SER A 8 7.60 -19.31 -0.98
N SER A 9 7.37 -20.49 -1.55
CA SER A 9 8.42 -21.34 -2.11
C SER A 9 9.04 -20.78 -3.39
N GLU A 10 8.28 -20.03 -4.19
CA GLU A 10 8.78 -19.36 -5.39
C GLU A 10 9.58 -18.10 -5.01
N VAL A 11 9.05 -17.31 -4.06
CA VAL A 11 9.70 -16.13 -3.51
C VAL A 11 11.03 -16.49 -2.87
N SER A 12 11.07 -17.55 -2.06
CA SER A 12 12.30 -18.02 -1.41
C SER A 12 13.39 -18.43 -2.42
N LYS A 13 13.02 -19.17 -3.47
CA LYS A 13 13.97 -19.65 -4.49
C LYS A 13 14.57 -18.52 -5.34
N ARG A 14 13.82 -17.43 -5.53
CA ARG A 14 14.20 -16.30 -6.41
C ARG A 14 14.15 -14.99 -5.64
N PHE A 15 14.64 -14.98 -4.40
CA PHE A 15 14.45 -13.85 -3.49
C PHE A 15 14.84 -12.51 -4.10
N GLY A 16 16.02 -12.40 -4.73
CA GLY A 16 16.47 -11.14 -5.36
C GLY A 16 15.49 -10.59 -6.40
N PHE A 17 14.92 -11.45 -7.25
CA PHE A 17 13.93 -11.03 -8.26
C PHE A 17 12.65 -10.46 -7.61
N TYR A 18 12.14 -11.12 -6.58
CA TYR A 18 10.94 -10.65 -5.89
C TYR A 18 11.21 -9.45 -4.99
N TYR A 19 12.41 -9.35 -4.42
CA TYR A 19 12.87 -8.16 -3.72
C TYR A 19 12.83 -6.95 -4.65
N ASP A 20 13.44 -7.05 -5.84
CA ASP A 20 13.42 -5.96 -6.83
C ASP A 20 11.99 -5.62 -7.26
N LYS A 21 11.13 -6.64 -7.43
CA LYS A 21 9.71 -6.43 -7.72
C LYS A 21 8.99 -5.70 -6.58
N ALA A 22 9.21 -6.08 -5.33
CA ALA A 22 8.65 -5.45 -4.14
C ALA A 22 9.15 -4.02 -3.90
N MET A 23 10.33 -3.68 -4.42
CA MET A 23 10.84 -2.31 -4.44
C MET A 23 10.09 -1.43 -5.45
N ALA A 24 9.59 -2.00 -6.54
CA ALA A 24 8.78 -1.28 -7.52
C ALA A 24 7.30 -1.15 -7.10
N HIS A 25 6.71 -2.22 -6.55
CA HIS A 25 5.35 -2.22 -6.03
C HIS A 25 5.12 -3.38 -5.06
N PRO A 26 4.18 -3.28 -4.09
CA PRO A 26 3.89 -4.37 -3.16
C PRO A 26 3.47 -5.67 -3.86
N ILE A 27 3.85 -6.81 -3.29
CA ILE A 27 3.39 -8.15 -3.71
C ILE A 27 2.91 -8.96 -2.51
N ALA A 28 1.90 -9.80 -2.71
CA ALA A 28 1.41 -10.74 -1.72
C ALA A 28 2.19 -12.06 -1.79
N VAL A 29 2.45 -12.64 -0.64
CA VAL A 29 3.09 -13.95 -0.52
C VAL A 29 2.12 -14.91 0.16
N GLU A 30 1.79 -15.98 -0.54
CA GLU A 30 0.89 -17.02 -0.05
C GLU A 30 1.63 -18.26 0.45
N ARG A 31 1.03 -18.95 1.42
CA ARG A 31 1.37 -20.31 1.80
C ARG A 31 0.09 -21.11 1.92
N ASP A 32 0.07 -22.30 1.31
CA ASP A 32 -1.07 -23.23 1.39
C ASP A 32 -2.41 -22.60 0.96
N GLY A 33 -2.38 -21.69 -0.02
CA GLY A 33 -3.56 -21.01 -0.58
C GLY A 33 -4.05 -19.79 0.21
N ALA A 34 -3.37 -19.41 1.30
CA ALA A 34 -3.67 -18.21 2.06
C ALA A 34 -2.57 -17.16 1.86
N VAL A 35 -2.96 -15.91 1.57
CA VAL A 35 -2.05 -14.75 1.62
C VAL A 35 -1.73 -14.49 3.09
N LEU A 36 -0.47 -14.68 3.47
CA LEU A 36 -0.03 -14.53 4.87
C LEU A 36 0.74 -13.24 5.10
N VAL A 37 1.50 -12.80 4.10
CA VAL A 37 2.32 -11.58 4.20
C VAL A 37 2.30 -10.80 2.89
N VAL A 38 2.57 -9.50 2.99
CA VAL A 38 2.87 -8.63 1.84
C VAL A 38 4.34 -8.23 1.94
N MET A 39 5.06 -8.33 0.83
CA MET A 39 6.42 -7.80 0.73
C MET A 39 6.35 -6.44 0.03
N LEU A 40 6.95 -5.45 0.66
CA LEU A 40 7.02 -4.06 0.22
C LEU A 40 8.32 -3.43 0.71
N SER A 41 8.69 -2.28 0.16
CA SER A 41 9.84 -1.52 0.65
C SER A 41 9.60 -1.02 2.09
N ALA A 42 10.69 -0.89 2.87
CA ALA A 42 10.61 -0.34 4.22
C ALA A 42 10.05 1.10 4.23
N ALA A 43 10.42 1.91 3.24
CA ALA A 43 9.93 3.28 3.10
C ALA A 43 8.41 3.34 2.90
N GLU A 44 7.84 2.41 2.13
CA GLU A 44 6.39 2.34 1.95
C GLU A 44 5.69 1.86 3.22
N TYR A 45 6.26 0.89 3.93
CA TYR A 45 5.74 0.49 5.25
C TYR A 45 5.72 1.66 6.22
N GLU A 46 6.81 2.44 6.31
CA GLU A 46 6.89 3.63 7.17
C GLU A 46 5.92 4.74 6.74
N ARG A 47 5.66 4.91 5.44
CA ARG A 47 4.66 5.84 4.92
C ARG A 47 3.26 5.41 5.36
N LEU A 48 2.92 4.14 5.20
CA LEU A 48 1.63 3.58 5.62
C LEU A 48 1.45 3.65 7.13
N ALA A 49 2.45 3.26 7.93
CA ALA A 49 2.38 3.32 9.38
C ALA A 49 2.18 4.76 9.91
N ARG A 50 2.74 5.76 9.24
CA ARG A 50 2.47 7.18 9.57
C ARG A 50 1.03 7.59 9.25
N LEU A 51 0.45 7.05 8.16
CA LEU A 51 -0.93 7.32 7.78
C LEU A 51 -1.93 6.59 8.67
N ASP A 52 -1.60 5.41 9.20
CA ASP A 52 -2.46 4.68 10.14
C ASP A 52 -2.78 5.51 11.40
N HIS A 53 -1.86 6.38 11.84
CA HIS A 53 -2.11 7.30 12.96
C HIS A 53 -2.99 8.50 12.62
N ILE A 54 -3.22 8.77 11.33
CA ILE A 54 -3.99 9.90 10.81
C ILE A 54 -5.30 9.42 10.16
N ALA A 55 -5.44 8.11 9.94
CA ALA A 55 -6.60 7.49 9.33
C ALA A 55 -7.82 7.68 10.23
N LEU A 56 -8.60 8.71 9.93
CA LEU A 56 -9.94 8.92 10.46
C LEU A 56 -10.91 8.14 9.58
N ALA A 57 -11.85 7.44 10.21
CA ALA A 57 -13.02 6.97 9.49
C ALA A 57 -13.77 8.19 8.92
N PRO A 58 -14.49 8.07 7.79
CA PRO A 58 -15.26 9.19 7.23
C PRO A 58 -16.20 9.85 8.25
N GLU A 59 -16.71 9.07 9.20
CA GLU A 59 -17.59 9.52 10.28
C GLU A 59 -16.85 10.32 11.37
N GLU A 60 -15.53 10.20 11.44
CA GLU A 60 -14.67 10.90 12.40
C GLU A 60 -14.11 12.22 11.83
N LEU A 61 -14.36 12.51 10.55
CA LEU A 61 -14.01 13.80 9.95
C LEU A 61 -14.92 14.91 10.50
N SER A 62 -14.33 16.02 10.92
CA SER A 62 -15.12 17.24 11.14
C SER A 62 -15.84 17.65 9.86
N GLU A 63 -17.03 18.23 9.97
CA GLU A 63 -17.78 18.72 8.80
C GLU A 63 -16.95 19.70 7.96
N ALA A 64 -16.10 20.51 8.60
CA ALA A 64 -15.21 21.43 7.90
C ALA A 64 -14.17 20.69 7.03
N ALA A 65 -13.56 19.62 7.55
CA ALA A 65 -12.61 18.80 6.79
C ALA A 65 -13.30 18.06 5.65
N PHE A 66 -14.49 17.49 5.91
CA PHE A 66 -15.28 16.82 4.88
C PHE A 66 -15.64 17.77 3.73
N ASN A 67 -16.15 18.97 4.07
CA ASN A 67 -16.49 19.99 3.08
C ASN A 67 -15.26 20.49 2.31
N ALA A 68 -14.11 20.64 2.96
CA ALA A 68 -12.88 21.04 2.29
C ALA A 68 -12.43 19.99 1.26
N ILE A 69 -12.49 18.70 1.60
CA ILE A 69 -12.18 17.60 0.68
C ILE A 69 -13.18 17.57 -0.48
N ALA A 70 -14.48 17.64 -0.18
CA ALA A 70 -15.56 17.57 -1.18
C ALA A 70 -15.50 18.71 -2.22
N ASN A 71 -14.99 19.88 -1.83
CA ASN A 71 -14.88 21.05 -2.70
C ASN A 71 -13.46 21.30 -3.22
N ALA A 72 -12.50 20.43 -2.92
CA ALA A 72 -11.12 20.57 -3.37
C ALA A 72 -11.03 20.53 -4.90
N GLN A 73 -10.34 21.51 -5.49
CA GLN A 73 -10.05 21.51 -6.92
C GLN A 73 -8.68 20.85 -7.17
N PRO A 74 -8.54 20.04 -8.24
CA PRO A 74 -7.26 19.44 -8.59
C PRO A 74 -6.22 20.53 -8.88
N VAL A 75 -5.00 20.33 -8.37
CA VAL A 75 -3.86 21.18 -8.72
C VAL A 75 -3.41 20.79 -10.13
N ALA A 76 -3.28 21.76 -11.02
CA ALA A 76 -2.76 21.53 -12.36
C ALA A 76 -1.34 20.94 -12.28
N GLU A 77 -1.08 19.89 -13.05
CA GLU A 77 0.24 19.27 -13.13
C GLU A 77 1.20 20.26 -13.80
N PRO A 78 2.38 20.55 -13.20
CA PRO A 78 3.36 21.44 -13.82
C PRO A 78 4.04 20.76 -15.02
N ASP A 79 4.20 21.52 -16.11
CA ASP A 79 4.84 21.10 -17.38
C ASP A 79 6.29 20.59 -17.22
#